data_AF-A0A426ZK23-F1
#
_entry.id   AF-A0A426ZK23-F1
#
_cell.length_a   1.000
_cell.length_b   1.000
_cell.length_c   1.000
_cell.angle_alpha   90.00
_cell.angle_beta   90.00
_cell.angle_gamma   90.00
#
_symmetry.space_group_name_H-M   'P 1'
#
loop_
_entity.id
_entity.type
_entity.pdbx_description
1 polymer ?
#
loop_
_entity_poly.entity_id
_entity_poly.type
_entity_poly.pdbx_seq_one_letter_code
_entity_poly.pdbx_strand_id
1 'polypeptide(L)'
;TKDRDGKSPFSLAFCTKVVLPPKVVFPTLRVSSYREGVSEGLWANFDLLEEKRAEARLQALAYKKTMVKLYNHRGKLWLNWEGPYWVVDAVKDGTFQLTT
;
A
#
# COMPACT_ATOMS: atom_id res chain seq x y z
N THR A 1 46.95 -6.20 39.31
CA THR A 1 48.37 -6.37 39.73
C THR A 1 49.21 -5.50 38.82
N LYS A 2 49.93 -4.53 39.39
CA LYS A 2 50.81 -3.60 38.66
C LYS A 2 52.26 -4.07 38.86
N ASP A 3 53.12 -3.91 37.85
CA ASP A 3 54.54 -4.28 37.94
C ASP A 3 55.34 -3.24 38.76
N ARG A 4 56.64 -3.47 38.96
CA ARG A 4 57.54 -2.59 39.75
C ARG A 4 57.54 -1.12 39.29
N ASP A 5 57.19 -0.86 38.02
CA ASP A 5 57.08 0.48 37.44
C ASP A 5 55.66 1.08 37.51
N GLY A 6 54.72 0.43 38.22
CA GLY A 6 53.34 0.89 38.37
C GLY A 6 52.46 0.76 37.12
N LYS A 7 53.00 0.21 36.03
CA LYS A 7 52.28 -0.07 34.79
C LYS A 7 51.49 -1.37 34.94
N SER A 8 50.25 -1.37 34.44
CA SER A 8 49.43 -2.57 34.38
C SER A 8 49.78 -3.36 33.11
N PRO A 9 49.79 -4.71 33.13
CA PRO A 9 49.94 -5.52 31.92
C PRO A 9 48.96 -5.12 30.81
N PHE A 10 47.75 -4.69 31.19
CA PHE A 10 46.75 -4.14 30.27
C PHE A 10 47.23 -2.86 29.56
N SER A 11 47.80 -1.91 30.30
CA SER A 11 48.36 -0.69 29.68
C SER A 11 49.58 -0.99 28.80
N LEU A 12 50.38 -2.00 29.11
CA LEU A 12 51.53 -2.35 28.28
C LEU A 12 51.11 -2.96 26.93
N ALA A 13 50.05 -3.76 26.90
CA ALA A 13 49.52 -4.36 25.69
C ALA A 13 48.68 -3.39 24.83
N PHE A 14 48.01 -2.42 25.46
CA PHE A 14 47.01 -1.58 24.80
C PHE A 14 47.32 -0.07 24.76
N CYS A 15 48.43 0.42 25.35
CA CYS A 15 48.81 1.84 25.24
C CYS A 15 49.56 2.16 23.94
N THR A 16 48.88 2.05 22.82
CA THR A 16 49.17 2.88 21.66
C THR A 16 48.27 4.10 21.72
N LYS A 17 48.85 5.30 21.56
CA LYS A 17 48.07 6.52 21.33
C LYS A 17 47.29 6.32 20.03
N VAL A 18 46.01 5.97 20.12
CA VAL A 18 45.15 5.84 18.95
C VAL A 18 44.90 7.24 18.41
N VAL A 19 45.61 7.59 17.33
CA VAL A 19 45.33 8.78 16.53
C VAL A 19 44.08 8.45 15.72
N LEU A 20 42.93 9.01 16.11
CA LEU A 20 41.70 8.89 15.33
C LEU A 20 41.93 9.52 13.95
N PRO A 21 41.62 8.82 12.84
CA PRO A 21 41.70 9.42 11.53
C PRO A 21 40.71 10.59 11.45
N PRO A 22 41.05 11.67 10.70
CA PRO A 22 40.12 12.77 10.48
C PRO A 22 38.80 12.22 9.92
N LYS A 23 37.66 12.77 10.39
CA LYS A 23 36.33 12.45 9.84
C LYS A 23 36.29 12.92 8.38
N VAL A 24 36.55 12.03 7.44
CA VAL A 24 36.36 12.29 6.01
C VAL A 24 34.92 11.94 5.68
N VAL A 25 34.11 12.95 5.34
CA VAL A 25 32.74 12.75 4.87
C VAL A 25 32.77 12.63 3.36
N PHE A 26 32.56 11.43 2.84
CA PHE A 26 32.34 11.23 1.41
C PHE A 26 30.86 11.46 1.09
N PRO A 27 30.53 12.36 0.15
CA PRO A 27 29.16 12.50 -0.28
C PRO A 27 28.67 11.17 -0.86
N THR A 28 27.45 10.78 -0.50
CA THR A 28 26.83 9.58 -1.07
C THR A 28 26.38 9.87 -2.50
N LEU A 29 26.21 8.81 -3.30
CA LEU A 29 25.72 8.94 -4.68
C LEU A 29 24.45 9.78 -4.79
N ARG A 30 23.53 9.68 -3.79
CA ARG A 30 22.29 10.48 -3.73
C ARG A 30 22.55 11.97 -3.62
N VAL A 31 23.58 12.36 -2.86
CA VAL A 31 23.99 13.76 -2.68
C VAL A 31 24.71 14.26 -3.93
N SER A 32 25.56 13.43 -4.54
CA SER A 32 26.29 13.81 -5.76
C SER A 32 25.40 13.84 -7.01
N SER A 33 24.36 13.01 -7.08
CA SER A 33 23.45 12.93 -8.22
C SER A 33 22.28 13.93 -8.16
N TYR A 34 22.19 14.72 -7.10
CA TYR A 34 21.11 15.68 -6.92
C TYR A 34 21.24 16.82 -7.95
N ARG A 35 20.29 16.90 -8.89
CA ARG A 35 20.11 18.04 -9.79
C ARG A 35 18.87 18.82 -9.39
N GLU A 36 19.09 20.04 -8.93
CA GLU A 36 18.03 20.99 -8.66
C GLU A 36 17.32 21.37 -9.98
N GLY A 37 16.00 21.21 -10.03
CA GLY A 37 15.18 21.53 -11.22
C GLY A 37 14.58 20.33 -11.99
N VAL A 38 14.87 19.08 -11.65
CA VAL A 38 14.21 17.89 -12.29
C VAL A 38 12.81 17.61 -11.70
N SER A 39 12.38 18.39 -10.71
CA SER A 39 11.11 18.17 -10.00
C SER A 39 9.86 18.58 -10.77
N GLU A 40 9.94 19.48 -11.75
CA GLU A 40 8.75 19.92 -12.52
C GLU A 40 8.09 18.76 -13.28
N GLY A 41 8.89 17.89 -13.90
CA GLY A 41 8.36 16.69 -14.57
C GLY A 41 7.76 15.66 -13.60
N LEU A 42 8.18 15.69 -12.32
CA LEU A 42 7.65 14.79 -11.30
C LEU A 42 6.20 15.16 -10.92
N TRP A 43 5.89 16.45 -10.87
CA TRP A 43 4.53 16.95 -10.60
C TRP A 43 3.56 16.59 -11.73
N ALA A 44 3.94 16.82 -12.99
CA ALA A 44 3.11 16.46 -14.14
C ALA A 44 2.78 14.95 -14.19
N ASN A 45 3.73 14.09 -13.80
CA ASN A 45 3.47 12.65 -13.70
C ASN A 45 2.49 12.29 -12.58
N PHE A 46 2.53 13.03 -11.46
CA PHE A 46 1.59 12.82 -10.35
C PHE A 46 0.17 13.21 -10.74
N ASP A 47 0.00 14.34 -11.42
CA ASP A 47 -1.29 14.81 -11.92
C ASP A 47 -1.91 13.81 -12.90
N LEU A 48 -1.11 13.28 -13.84
CA LEU A 48 -1.55 12.25 -14.78
C LEU A 48 -1.99 10.95 -14.08
N LEU A 49 -1.29 10.54 -13.02
CA LEU A 49 -1.64 9.35 -12.23
C LEU A 49 -2.95 9.52 -11.49
N GLU A 50 -3.20 10.70 -10.89
CA GLU A 50 -4.46 11.01 -10.22
C GLU A 50 -5.62 11.06 -11.22
N GLU A 51 -5.42 11.64 -12.41
CA GLU A 51 -6.41 11.64 -13.48
C GLU A 51 -6.79 10.21 -13.90
N LYS A 52 -5.80 9.35 -14.17
CA LYS A 52 -6.04 7.94 -14.53
C LYS A 52 -6.74 7.17 -13.40
N ARG A 53 -6.43 7.47 -12.14
CA ARG A 53 -7.11 6.88 -10.98
C ARG A 53 -8.57 7.33 -10.90
N ALA A 54 -8.85 8.60 -11.18
CA ALA A 54 -10.21 9.13 -11.22
C ALA A 54 -11.03 8.48 -12.35
N GLU A 55 -10.47 8.36 -13.56
CA GLU A 55 -11.09 7.66 -14.68
C GLU A 55 -11.44 6.20 -14.32
N ALA A 56 -10.48 5.46 -13.75
CA ALA A 56 -10.69 4.06 -13.35
C ALA A 56 -11.80 3.93 -12.29
N ARG A 57 -11.88 4.87 -11.33
CA ARG A 57 -12.96 4.93 -10.34
C ARG A 57 -14.32 5.15 -10.99
N LEU A 58 -14.42 6.09 -11.94
CA LEU A 58 -15.66 6.33 -12.67
C LEU A 58 -16.09 5.11 -13.48
N GLN A 59 -15.16 4.45 -14.17
CA GLN A 59 -15.44 3.24 -14.93
C GLN A 59 -15.90 2.09 -14.03
N ALA A 60 -15.25 1.89 -12.88
CA ALA A 60 -15.65 0.87 -11.91
C ALA A 60 -17.06 1.12 -11.34
N LEU A 61 -17.38 2.38 -11.01
CA LEU A 61 -18.72 2.77 -10.55
C LEU A 61 -19.77 2.56 -11.66
N ALA A 62 -19.45 2.91 -12.90
CA ALA A 62 -20.33 2.67 -14.05
C ALA A 62 -20.58 1.18 -14.26
N TYR A 63 -19.53 0.35 -14.24
CA TYR A 63 -19.64 -1.11 -14.36
C TYR A 63 -20.47 -1.72 -13.22
N LYS A 64 -20.23 -1.29 -11.98
CA LYS A 64 -21.03 -1.75 -10.85
C LYS A 64 -22.50 -1.37 -11.01
N LYS A 65 -22.78 -0.14 -11.46
CA LYS A 65 -24.15 0.33 -11.71
C LYS A 65 -24.84 -0.44 -12.84
N THR A 66 -24.14 -0.75 -13.94
CA THR A 66 -24.70 -1.57 -15.03
C THR A 66 -24.95 -2.99 -14.57
N MET A 67 -24.04 -3.59 -13.81
CA MET A 67 -24.22 -4.92 -13.22
C MET A 67 -25.43 -4.97 -12.31
N VAL A 68 -25.55 -4.03 -11.37
CA VAL A 68 -26.72 -3.95 -10.48
C VAL A 68 -28.02 -3.77 -11.28
N LYS A 69 -28.03 -2.93 -12.32
CA LYS A 69 -29.20 -2.83 -13.21
C LYS A 69 -29.49 -4.17 -13.88
N LEU A 70 -28.51 -4.83 -14.45
CA LEU A 70 -28.69 -6.09 -15.17
C LEU A 70 -29.21 -7.20 -14.24
N TYR A 71 -28.66 -7.29 -13.03
CA TYR A 71 -29.13 -8.22 -12.00
C TYR A 71 -30.51 -7.84 -11.44
N ASN A 72 -30.81 -6.55 -11.23
CA ASN A 72 -32.14 -6.10 -10.79
C ASN A 72 -33.21 -6.29 -11.87
N HIS A 73 -32.87 -6.10 -13.15
CA HIS A 73 -33.75 -6.40 -14.29
C HIS A 73 -33.99 -7.91 -14.42
N ARG A 74 -32.97 -8.74 -14.13
CA ARG A 74 -33.13 -10.21 -14.06
C ARG A 74 -33.80 -10.67 -12.76
N GLY A 75 -33.76 -9.84 -11.72
CA GLY A 75 -34.17 -10.10 -10.34
C GLY A 75 -35.66 -9.93 -10.05
N LYS A 76 -36.49 -9.59 -11.04
CA LYS A 76 -37.93 -9.90 -10.92
C LYS A 76 -38.25 -11.37 -11.26
N LEU A 77 -37.27 -12.14 -11.73
CA LEU A 77 -37.42 -13.56 -12.13
C LEU A 77 -36.25 -14.47 -11.70
N TRP A 78 -35.34 -14.02 -10.82
CA TRP A 78 -34.23 -14.83 -10.31
C TRP A 78 -34.23 -14.87 -8.78
N LEU A 79 -35.40 -15.11 -8.19
CA LEU A 79 -35.50 -15.58 -6.82
C LEU A 79 -35.17 -17.10 -6.84
N ASN A 80 -34.14 -17.46 -6.06
CA ASN A 80 -33.89 -18.72 -5.37
C ASN A 80 -34.20 -20.05 -6.09
N TRP A 81 -33.21 -20.63 -6.79
CA TRP A 81 -33.20 -22.08 -7.00
C TRP A 81 -32.84 -22.78 -5.68
N GLU A 82 -33.83 -23.02 -4.84
CA GLU A 82 -33.71 -23.87 -3.65
C GLU A 82 -34.82 -24.93 -3.69
N GLY A 83 -34.76 -25.80 -4.71
CA GLY A 83 -35.67 -26.94 -4.83
C GLY A 83 -37.01 -26.62 -5.53
N PRO A 84 -38.04 -27.47 -5.34
CA PRO A 84 -39.19 -27.60 -6.25
C PRO A 84 -40.27 -26.49 -6.12
N TYR A 85 -39.96 -25.33 -5.55
CA TYR A 85 -40.93 -24.27 -5.31
C TYR A 85 -40.56 -22.98 -6.05
N TRP A 86 -41.55 -22.23 -6.54
CA TRP A 86 -41.36 -20.88 -7.08
C TRP A 86 -42.06 -19.82 -6.21
N VAL A 87 -41.41 -18.66 -6.07
CA VAL A 87 -41.97 -17.51 -5.35
C VAL A 87 -43.06 -16.87 -6.20
N VAL A 88 -44.28 -16.80 -5.65
CA VAL A 88 -45.45 -16.24 -6.36
C VAL A 88 -45.65 -14.76 -6.02
N ASP A 89 -45.44 -14.38 -4.76
CA ASP A 89 -45.55 -12.99 -4.33
C ASP A 89 -44.61 -12.66 -3.17
N ALA A 90 -44.16 -11.41 -3.13
CA ALA A 90 -43.31 -10.85 -2.09
C ALA A 90 -44.16 -9.97 -1.19
N VAL A 91 -44.52 -10.48 -0.01
CA VAL A 91 -45.50 -9.83 0.88
C VAL A 91 -44.86 -8.64 1.61
N LYS A 92 -43.66 -8.79 2.17
CA LYS A 92 -42.74 -7.70 2.60
C LYS A 92 -41.45 -8.24 3.25
N ASP A 93 -40.37 -7.45 3.18
CA ASP A 93 -39.11 -7.57 3.95
C ASP A 93 -38.66 -9.01 4.27
N GLY A 94 -38.43 -9.80 3.23
CA GLY A 94 -37.87 -11.15 3.34
C GLY A 94 -38.90 -12.27 3.53
N THR A 95 -40.20 -11.96 3.54
CA THR A 95 -41.26 -12.97 3.58
C THR A 95 -41.83 -13.22 2.18
N PHE A 96 -41.72 -14.46 1.71
CA PHE A 96 -42.14 -14.90 0.38
C PHE A 96 -43.24 -15.95 0.47
N GLN A 97 -44.26 -15.84 -0.38
CA GLN A 97 -45.23 -16.93 -0.56
C GLN A 97 -44.72 -17.89 -1.62
N LEU A 98 -44.65 -19.17 -1.26
CA LEU A 98 -44.20 -20.27 -2.12
C LEU A 98 -45.40 -21.16 -2.49
N THR A 99 -45.43 -21.60 -3.75
CA THR A 99 -46.34 -22.67 -4.21
C THR A 99 -45.53 -23.88 -4.67
N THR A 100 -46.13 -25.06 -4.54
CA THR A 100 -45.64 -26.34 -5.10
C THR A 100 -46.01 -26.45 -6.57
#